data_AF-A0A643KJ04-F1
#
_entry.id   AF-A0A643KJ04-F1
#
_cell.length_a   1.000
_cell.length_b   1.000
_cell.length_c   1.000
_cell.angle_alpha   90.00
_cell.angle_beta   90.00
_cell.angle_gamma   90.00
#
_symmetry.space_group_name_H-M   'P 1'
#
loop_
_entity.id
_entity.type
_entity.pdbx_description
1 polymer ?
#
loop_
_entity_poly.entity_id
_entity_poly.type
_entity_poly.pdbx_seq_one_letter_code
_entity_poly.pdbx_strand_id
1 'polypeptide(L)'
;SRYSRSNSINREWIDQYLNEAHSYGLTSVRAHFNVMAWSDDTEELKHIKNDVGSQLASMECVPRHNTIDCPTLYWAAMPGNAADFPAEESFHTFIEQAVCLFTEETNYRSSLSPFGIKMVD
;
A
#
# COMPACT_ATOMS: atom_id res chain seq x y z
N SER A 1 32.87 1.78 9.53
CA SER A 1 32.79 1.08 8.23
C SER A 1 31.55 0.17 8.04
N ARG A 2 30.47 0.29 8.84
CA ARG A 2 29.20 -0.46 8.59
C ARG A 2 28.32 0.18 7.51
N TYR A 3 28.38 1.51 7.38
CA TYR A 3 27.62 2.27 6.39
C TYR A 3 28.04 2.02 4.93
N SER A 4 29.33 1.75 4.67
CA SER A 4 29.81 1.49 3.30
C SER A 4 29.17 0.23 2.68
N ARG A 5 28.97 -0.82 3.49
CA ARG A 5 28.33 -2.07 3.04
C ARG A 5 26.83 -1.92 2.81
N SER A 6 26.13 -1.17 3.67
CA SER A 6 24.70 -0.90 3.45
C SER A 6 24.50 -0.03 2.21
N ASN A 7 25.36 0.97 2.01
CA ASN A 7 25.30 1.84 0.84
C ASN A 7 25.62 1.09 -0.46
N SER A 8 26.55 0.13 -0.44
CA SER A 8 26.84 -0.70 -1.62
C SER A 8 25.66 -1.60 -2.00
N ILE A 9 24.99 -2.19 -1.01
CA ILE A 9 23.78 -3.00 -1.25
C ILE A 9 22.65 -2.13 -1.81
N ASN A 10 22.40 -0.96 -1.21
CA ASN A 10 21.37 -0.05 -1.70
C ASN A 10 21.65 0.41 -3.15
N ARG A 11 22.91 0.69 -3.46
CA ARG A 11 23.32 1.00 -4.84
C ARG A 11 23.02 -0.17 -5.78
N GLU A 12 23.37 -1.39 -5.41
CA GLU A 12 23.12 -2.57 -6.23
C GLU A 12 21.63 -2.77 -6.50
N TRP A 13 20.77 -2.56 -5.50
CA TRP A 13 19.31 -2.62 -5.67
C TRP A 13 18.77 -1.53 -6.59
N ILE A 14 19.28 -0.30 -6.46
CA ILE A 14 18.91 0.81 -7.35
C ILE A 14 19.35 0.49 -8.79
N ASP A 15 20.58 0.01 -8.98
CA ASP A 15 21.11 -0.36 -10.29
C ASP A 15 20.27 -1.51 -10.91
N GLN A 16 19.88 -2.52 -10.12
CA GLN A 16 18.99 -3.59 -10.58
C GLN A 16 17.62 -3.05 -11.02
N TYR A 17 17.00 -2.20 -10.20
CA TYR A 17 15.71 -1.58 -10.51
C TYR A 17 15.76 -0.76 -11.81
N LEU A 18 16.78 0.10 -11.97
CA LEU A 18 16.95 0.92 -13.17
C LEU A 18 17.21 0.08 -14.42
N ASN A 19 17.98 -1.01 -14.30
CA ASN A 19 18.24 -1.92 -15.39
C ASN A 19 16.97 -2.67 -15.81
N GLU A 20 16.15 -3.11 -14.87
CA GLU A 20 14.86 -3.75 -15.15
C GLU A 20 13.92 -2.78 -15.90
N ALA A 21 13.79 -1.56 -15.39
CA ALA A 21 13.00 -0.50 -16.01
C ALA A 21 13.41 -0.25 -17.47
N HIS A 22 14.71 -0.11 -17.72
CA HIS A 22 15.25 0.14 -19.06
C HIS A 22 15.12 -1.08 -19.98
N SER A 23 15.38 -2.29 -19.47
CA SER A 23 15.40 -3.51 -20.29
C SER A 23 14.03 -3.92 -20.78
N TYR A 24 13.01 -3.77 -19.93
CA TYR A 24 11.62 -4.12 -20.26
C TYR A 24 10.77 -2.92 -20.69
N GLY A 25 11.32 -1.70 -20.69
CA GLY A 25 10.60 -0.48 -21.04
C GLY A 25 9.50 -0.13 -20.03
N LEU A 26 9.68 -0.49 -18.76
CA LEU A 26 8.67 -0.30 -17.72
C LEU A 26 8.64 1.16 -17.25
N THR A 27 7.44 1.63 -16.92
CA THR A 27 7.27 2.96 -16.32
C THR A 27 7.27 2.85 -14.81
N SER A 28 8.20 3.55 -14.17
CA SER A 28 8.26 3.68 -12.72
C SER A 28 7.10 4.54 -12.22
N VAL A 29 6.39 4.03 -11.20
CA VAL A 29 5.29 4.75 -10.54
C VAL A 29 5.49 4.73 -9.02
N ARG A 30 4.86 5.69 -8.35
CA ARG A 30 4.75 5.70 -6.90
C ARG A 30 3.40 5.12 -6.52
N ALA A 31 3.40 4.06 -5.71
CA ALA A 31 2.19 3.39 -5.28
C ALA A 31 2.13 3.30 -3.75
N HIS A 32 0.91 3.37 -3.23
CA HIS A 32 0.58 3.10 -1.84
C HIS A 32 -0.64 2.20 -1.80
N PHE A 33 -0.58 1.18 -0.95
CA PHE A 33 -1.67 0.24 -0.75
C PHE A 33 -1.89 0.08 0.75
N ASN A 34 -3.13 0.28 1.18
CA ASN A 34 -3.52 0.09 2.57
C ASN A 34 -4.80 -0.73 2.68
N VAL A 35 -4.94 -1.41 3.81
CA VAL A 35 -6.18 -2.07 4.20
C VAL A 35 -6.72 -1.32 5.41
N MET A 36 -7.89 -0.73 5.26
CA MET A 36 -8.61 -0.08 6.35
C MET A 36 -9.66 -1.04 6.91
N ALA A 37 -9.58 -1.29 8.20
CA ALA A 37 -10.51 -2.13 8.95
C ALA A 37 -11.12 -1.32 10.09
N TRP A 38 -12.41 -1.50 10.34
CA TRP A 38 -13.15 -0.85 11.42
C TRP A 38 -14.11 -1.83 12.08
N SER A 39 -14.38 -1.61 13.37
CA SER A 39 -15.45 -2.26 14.13
C SER A 39 -15.85 -1.35 15.31
N ASP A 40 -17.10 -1.45 15.76
CA ASP A 40 -17.59 -0.80 16.97
C ASP A 40 -17.20 -1.57 18.26
N ASP A 41 -16.73 -2.82 18.12
CA ASP A 41 -16.23 -3.66 19.20
C ASP A 41 -14.68 -3.73 19.20
N THR A 42 -14.09 -3.37 20.33
CA THR A 42 -12.64 -3.41 20.54
C THR A 42 -12.03 -4.81 20.48
N GLU A 43 -12.77 -5.86 20.85
CA GLU A 43 -12.26 -7.23 20.76
C GLU A 43 -12.29 -7.72 19.32
N GLU A 44 -13.36 -7.44 18.59
CA GLU A 44 -13.45 -7.72 17.15
C GLU A 44 -12.34 -7.01 16.36
N LEU A 45 -12.02 -5.76 16.71
CA LEU A 45 -10.93 -5.02 16.07
C LEU A 45 -9.56 -5.71 16.23
N LYS A 46 -9.29 -6.35 17.39
CA LYS A 46 -8.06 -7.15 17.59
C LYS A 46 -8.03 -8.37 16.68
N HIS A 47 -9.18 -9.04 16.52
CA HIS A 47 -9.31 -10.19 15.62
C HIS A 47 -9.05 -9.77 14.17
N ILE A 48 -9.73 -8.74 13.69
CA ILE A 48 -9.57 -8.24 12.31
C ILE A 48 -8.11 -7.83 12.06
N LYS A 49 -7.46 -7.15 13.02
CA LYS A 49 -6.05 -6.77 12.91
C LYS A 49 -5.14 -7.99 12.72
N ASN A 50 -5.36 -9.05 13.50
CA ASN A 50 -4.56 -10.27 13.40
C ASN A 50 -4.80 -10.99 12.06
N ASP A 51 -6.05 -11.04 11.61
CA ASP A 51 -6.42 -11.67 10.35
C ASP A 51 -5.79 -10.92 9.17
N VAL A 52 -5.93 -9.60 9.10
CA VAL A 52 -5.29 -8.76 8.06
C VAL A 52 -3.77 -8.94 8.08
N GLY A 53 -3.15 -8.92 9.26
CA GLY A 53 -1.71 -9.17 9.40
C GLY A 53 -1.30 -10.53 8.88
N SER A 54 -2.09 -11.58 9.16
CA SER A 54 -1.81 -12.95 8.70
C SER A 54 -1.95 -13.11 7.18
N GLN A 55 -2.93 -12.44 6.56
CA GLN A 55 -3.13 -12.48 5.10
C GLN A 55 -2.06 -11.67 4.37
N LEU A 56 -1.63 -10.53 4.90
CA LEU A 56 -0.50 -9.79 4.33
C LEU A 56 0.80 -10.60 4.43
N ALA A 57 1.01 -11.29 5.55
CA ALA A 57 2.16 -12.18 5.71
C ALA A 57 2.13 -13.38 4.75
N SER A 58 0.96 -13.91 4.40
CA SER A 58 0.84 -15.01 3.43
C SER A 58 1.20 -14.58 1.99
N MET A 59 1.10 -13.28 1.70
CA MET A 59 1.59 -12.67 0.46
C MET A 59 3.07 -12.24 0.53
N GLU A 60 3.80 -12.65 1.57
CA GLU A 60 5.19 -12.23 1.83
C GLU A 60 5.36 -10.71 1.97
N CYS A 61 4.28 -9.99 2.24
CA CYS A 61 4.30 -8.56 2.51
C CYS A 61 4.63 -8.32 3.99
N VAL A 62 5.39 -7.26 4.28
CA VAL A 62 5.66 -6.83 5.65
C VAL A 62 4.64 -5.76 6.03
N PRO A 63 3.59 -6.07 6.80
CA PRO A 63 2.57 -5.10 7.14
C PRO A 63 3.14 -4.03 8.09
N ARG A 64 3.03 -2.76 7.70
CA ARG A 64 3.30 -1.62 8.58
C ARG A 64 1.97 -1.12 9.14
N HIS A 65 1.78 -1.25 10.45
CA HIS A 65 0.62 -0.65 11.10
C HIS A 65 0.86 0.85 11.28
N ASN A 66 0.15 1.66 10.50
CA ASN A 66 0.23 3.11 10.63
C ASN A 66 -0.68 3.60 11.77
N THR A 67 -0.08 4.19 12.80
CA THR A 67 -0.77 4.75 13.97
C THR A 67 -0.79 6.28 14.00
N ILE A 68 0.02 6.94 13.18
CA ILE A 68 0.24 8.40 13.22
C ILE A 68 -0.50 9.06 12.06
N ASP A 69 -0.29 8.57 10.84
CA ASP A 69 -0.81 9.19 9.62
C ASP A 69 -2.15 8.60 9.19
N CYS A 70 -2.75 7.75 10.04
CA CYS A 70 -4.05 7.12 9.76
C CYS A 70 -5.15 8.13 9.37
N PRO A 71 -5.32 9.27 10.08
CA PRO A 71 -6.29 10.29 9.66
C PRO A 71 -5.96 10.89 8.29
N THR A 72 -4.68 11.19 8.04
CA THR A 72 -4.22 11.79 6.78
C THR A 72 -4.42 10.82 5.61
N LEU A 73 -4.06 9.55 5.78
CA LEU A 73 -4.26 8.50 4.78
C LEU A 73 -5.74 8.27 4.47
N TYR A 74 -6.60 8.29 5.50
CA TYR A 74 -8.05 8.20 5.32
C TYR A 74 -8.59 9.37 4.49
N TRP A 75 -8.18 10.60 4.82
CA TRP A 75 -8.62 11.79 4.09
C TRP A 75 -8.02 11.90 2.69
N ALA A 76 -6.77 11.47 2.49
CA ALA A 76 -6.11 11.47 1.18
C ALA A 76 -6.76 10.47 0.21
N ALA A 77 -7.43 9.44 0.73
CA ALA A 77 -8.22 8.52 -0.07
C ALA A 77 -9.54 9.13 -0.57
N MET A 78 -9.97 10.30 -0.08
CA MET A 78 -11.16 11.00 -0.58
C MET A 78 -10.90 11.63 -1.96
N PRO A 79 -11.84 11.53 -2.92
CA PRO A 79 -11.68 12.12 -4.24
C PRO A 79 -11.38 13.62 -4.16
N GLY A 80 -10.37 14.07 -4.90
CA GLY A 80 -9.93 15.47 -4.90
C GLY A 80 -8.96 15.84 -3.77
N ASN A 81 -8.65 14.92 -2.85
CA ASN A 81 -7.73 15.17 -1.74
C ASN A 81 -6.37 14.47 -1.86
N ALA A 82 -6.03 13.97 -3.06
CA ALA A 82 -4.76 13.29 -3.32
C ALA A 82 -3.52 14.17 -3.03
N ALA A 83 -3.66 15.50 -3.04
CA ALA A 83 -2.57 16.43 -2.72
C ALA A 83 -2.12 16.37 -1.25
N ASP A 84 -3.00 15.93 -0.34
CA ASP A 84 -2.69 15.75 1.08
C ASP A 84 -2.01 14.41 1.38
N PHE A 85 -1.78 13.57 0.35
CA PHE A 85 -1.15 12.27 0.53
C PHE A 85 0.33 12.41 0.96
N PRO A 86 0.74 11.82 2.09
CA PRO A 86 2.12 11.87 2.56
C PRO A 86 3.04 11.12 1.60
N ALA A 87 3.96 11.84 0.98
CA ALA A 87 4.87 11.29 -0.02
C ALA A 87 5.64 10.06 0.53
N GLU A 88 6.10 10.13 1.77
CA GLU A 88 6.85 9.09 2.47
C GLU A 88 6.11 7.76 2.61
N GLU A 89 4.77 7.74 2.51
CA GLU A 89 3.98 6.52 2.64
C GLU A 89 3.86 5.76 1.30
N SER A 90 4.37 6.30 0.19
CA SER A 90 4.43 5.59 -1.10
C SER A 90 5.82 5.02 -1.39
N PHE A 91 5.87 3.93 -2.14
CA PHE A 91 7.12 3.31 -2.60
C PHE A 91 7.16 3.26 -4.13
N HIS A 92 8.37 3.11 -4.67
CA HIS A 92 8.58 2.96 -6.11
C HIS A 92 8.31 1.53 -6.54
N THR A 93 7.50 1.37 -7.57
CA THR A 93 7.22 0.09 -8.23
C THR A 93 7.03 0.35 -9.73
N PHE A 94 6.70 -0.69 -10.50
CA PHE A 94 6.33 -0.55 -11.91
C PHE A 94 4.81 -0.64 -12.07
N ILE A 95 4.32 -0.10 -13.18
CA ILE A 95 2.89 0.03 -13.44
C ILE A 95 2.17 -1.33 -13.44
N GLU A 96 2.78 -2.37 -13.98
CA GLU A 96 2.20 -3.71 -14.07
C GLU A 96 1.93 -4.30 -12.68
N GLN A 97 2.92 -4.18 -11.78
CA GLN A 97 2.83 -4.64 -10.39
C GLN A 97 1.88 -3.77 -9.58
N ALA A 98 1.86 -2.45 -9.82
CA ALA A 98 0.93 -1.55 -9.15
C ALA A 98 -0.53 -1.90 -9.49
N VAL A 99 -0.81 -2.19 -10.77
CA VAL A 99 -2.15 -2.53 -11.25
C VAL A 99 -2.61 -3.90 -10.72
N CYS A 100 -1.71 -4.84 -10.41
CA CYS A 100 -2.10 -6.11 -9.76
C CYS A 100 -2.82 -5.92 -8.41
N LEU A 101 -2.51 -4.83 -7.69
CA LEU A 101 -3.14 -4.48 -6.42
C LEU A 101 -4.25 -3.42 -6.60
N PHE A 102 -4.43 -2.92 -7.82
CA PHE A 102 -5.51 -2.01 -8.15
C PHE A 102 -6.81 -2.79 -8.32
N THR A 103 -7.64 -2.75 -7.28
CA THR A 103 -8.91 -3.48 -7.26
C THR A 103 -10.01 -2.64 -7.92
N GLU A 104 -10.24 -2.83 -9.22
CA GLU A 104 -11.33 -2.15 -9.95
C GLU A 104 -12.70 -2.80 -9.73
N GLU A 105 -12.77 -4.10 -9.42
CA GLU A 105 -14.02 -4.85 -9.31
C GLU A 105 -14.68 -4.78 -7.92
N THR A 106 -16.01 -4.88 -7.91
CA THR A 106 -16.89 -4.77 -6.74
C THR A 106 -16.56 -5.77 -5.62
N ASN A 107 -16.02 -5.27 -4.50
CA ASN A 107 -15.63 -6.08 -3.35
C ASN A 107 -16.72 -6.18 -2.25
N TYR A 108 -17.97 -5.81 -2.55
CA TYR A 108 -19.03 -5.74 -1.53
C TYR A 108 -19.70 -7.07 -1.20
N ARG A 109 -18.96 -8.19 -1.27
CA ARG A 109 -19.54 -9.51 -0.95
C ARG A 109 -19.99 -9.62 0.52
N SER A 110 -19.46 -8.77 1.39
CA SER A 110 -19.75 -8.72 2.83
C SER A 110 -20.36 -7.39 3.31
N SER A 111 -20.63 -6.43 2.41
CA SER A 111 -21.25 -5.15 2.83
C SER A 111 -22.77 -5.27 2.85
N LEU A 112 -23.37 -5.10 4.03
CA LEU A 112 -24.81 -4.94 4.21
C LEU A 112 -25.29 -3.52 3.88
N SER A 113 -24.37 -2.59 3.63
CA SER A 113 -24.71 -1.19 3.34
C SER A 113 -25.37 -1.07 1.96
N PRO A 114 -26.50 -0.34 1.83
CA PRO A 114 -27.12 -0.07 0.54
C PRO A 114 -26.28 0.89 -0.33
N PHE A 115 -25.26 1.54 0.23
CA PHE A 115 -24.29 2.35 -0.50
C PHE A 115 -22.87 1.97 -0.12
N GLY A 116 -22.03 1.76 -1.12
CA GLY A 116 -20.58 1.67 -0.96
C GLY A 116 -19.96 2.99 -1.39
N ILE A 117 -19.02 3.51 -0.61
CA ILE A 117 -18.18 4.61 -1.08
C ILE A 117 -17.00 3.96 -1.81
N LYS A 118 -16.98 4.07 -3.14
CA LYS A 118 -15.83 3.70 -3.97
C LYS A 118 -15.08 4.98 -4.26
N MET A 119 -13.96 5.18 -3.59
CA MET A 119 -13.10 6.32 -3.84
C MET A 119 -12.07 5.89 -4.87
N VAL A 120 -12.27 6.30 -6.12
CA VAL A 120 -11.36 6.05 -7.24
C VAL A 120 -11.06 7.39 -7.87
N ASP A 121 -9.79 7.68 -8.06
CA ASP A 121 -9.26 8.66 -9.02
C ASP A 121 -8.19 7.94 -9.84
#